data_AF-A0A416SAG7-F1
#
_entry.id   AF-A0A416SAG7-F1
#
_cell.length_a   1.000
_cell.length_b   1.000
_cell.length_c   1.000
_cell.angle_alpha   90.00
_cell.angle_beta   90.00
_cell.angle_gamma   90.00
#
_symmetry.space_group_name_H-M   'P 1'
#
loop_
_entity.id
_entity.type
_entity.pdbx_description
1 polymer ?
#
loop_
_entity_poly.entity_id
_entity_poly.type
_entity_poly.pdbx_seq_one_letter_code
_entity_poly.pdbx_strand_id
1 'polypeptide(L)'
;MVQKLKELRKNKKGFTLVELIVVLVILGILIALLVPSLTGYIKKADQKVVMAEARNAQMAVQTIASESYDSTQADDAADVTMSADDIAKAAELADVEAASITNVTLDGTTNKIKTMTYVGDKYTITYQNDKWDETTLVKTTNTPSTPDQG
;
A
#
# COMPACT_ATOMS: atom_id res chain seq x y z
N MET A 1 -60.31 -10.65 -24.93
CA MET A 1 -58.96 -10.20 -24.50
C MET A 1 -58.74 -10.26 -22.98
N VAL A 2 -59.77 -10.08 -22.14
CA VAL A 2 -59.66 -10.03 -20.66
C VAL A 2 -59.26 -11.38 -20.01
N GLN A 3 -59.56 -12.51 -20.64
CA GLN A 3 -59.29 -13.85 -20.07
C GLN A 3 -57.79 -14.15 -19.91
N LYS A 4 -56.94 -13.69 -20.84
CA LYS A 4 -55.48 -13.85 -20.79
C LYS A 4 -54.82 -13.11 -19.62
N LEU A 5 -55.41 -12.00 -19.18
CA LEU A 5 -54.91 -11.21 -18.04
C LEU A 5 -55.18 -11.88 -16.69
N LYS A 6 -56.25 -12.69 -16.60
CA LYS A 6 -56.67 -13.40 -15.38
C LYS A 6 -55.80 -14.63 -15.11
N GLU A 7 -55.27 -15.28 -16.16
CA GLU A 7 -54.31 -16.38 -16.05
C GLU A 7 -52.93 -15.91 -15.55
N LEU A 8 -52.46 -14.73 -15.97
CA LEU A 8 -51.17 -14.17 -15.53
C LEU A 8 -51.13 -13.87 -14.02
N ARG A 9 -52.28 -13.59 -13.39
CA ARG A 9 -52.35 -13.39 -11.92
C ARG A 9 -52.44 -14.70 -11.13
N LYS A 10 -52.89 -15.79 -11.74
CA LYS A 10 -52.98 -17.11 -11.09
C LYS A 10 -51.61 -17.81 -10.98
N ASN A 11 -50.64 -17.44 -11.82
CA ASN A 11 -49.29 -18.00 -11.80
C ASN A 11 -48.28 -17.22 -10.94
N LYS A 12 -48.73 -16.24 -10.14
CA LYS A 12 -47.88 -15.56 -9.17
C LYS A 12 -47.80 -16.37 -7.88
N LYS A 13 -47.06 -17.48 -7.89
CA LYS A 13 -46.56 -18.08 -6.64
C LYS A 13 -45.56 -17.09 -6.04
N GLY A 14 -46.00 -16.31 -5.07
CA GLY A 14 -45.16 -15.37 -4.33
C GLY A 14 -44.20 -16.13 -3.41
N PHE A 15 -42.99 -15.62 -3.27
CA PHE A 15 -42.04 -16.06 -2.25
C PHE A 15 -42.64 -15.78 -0.87
N THR A 16 -42.58 -16.74 0.06
CA THR A 16 -43.10 -16.50 1.41
C THR A 16 -42.13 -15.61 2.19
N LEU A 17 -42.65 -14.76 3.08
CA LEU A 17 -41.80 -13.95 3.96
C LEU A 17 -40.90 -14.84 4.84
N VAL A 18 -41.39 -16.02 5.22
CA VAL A 18 -40.64 -16.99 6.03
C VAL A 18 -39.42 -17.52 5.29
N GLU A 19 -39.54 -17.87 4.01
CA GLU A 19 -38.39 -18.30 3.19
C GLU A 19 -37.32 -17.21 3.12
N LEU A 20 -37.72 -15.93 3.04
CA LEU A 20 -36.77 -14.81 2.96
C LEU A 20 -36.05 -14.58 4.30
N ILE A 21 -36.78 -14.68 5.41
CA ILE A 21 -36.22 -14.52 6.75
C ILE A 21 -35.21 -15.64 7.05
N VAL A 22 -35.52 -16.89 6.74
CA VAL A 22 -34.59 -18.02 6.97
C VAL A 22 -33.29 -17.83 6.17
N VAL A 23 -33.37 -17.35 4.93
CA VAL A 23 -32.18 -17.08 4.10
C VAL A 23 -31.34 -15.95 4.70
N LEU A 24 -31.96 -14.85 5.15
CA LEU A 24 -31.24 -13.74 5.78
C LEU A 24 -30.58 -14.16 7.10
N VAL A 25 -31.20 -15.04 7.87
CA VAL A 25 -30.62 -15.60 9.09
C VAL A 25 -29.36 -16.41 8.77
N ILE A 26 -29.43 -17.31 7.79
CA ILE A 26 -28.27 -18.11 7.38
C ILE A 26 -27.15 -17.23 6.82
N LEU A 27 -27.48 -16.26 5.94
CA LEU A 27 -26.51 -15.30 5.41
C LEU A 27 -25.87 -14.46 6.53
N GLY A 28 -26.65 -14.05 7.53
CA GLY A 28 -26.16 -13.31 8.69
C GLY A 28 -25.13 -14.11 9.50
N ILE A 29 -25.38 -15.39 9.75
CA ILE A 29 -24.44 -16.28 10.45
C ILE A 29 -23.15 -16.45 9.65
N LEU A 30 -23.24 -16.64 8.34
CA LEU A 30 -22.05 -16.78 7.48
C LEU A 30 -21.20 -15.51 7.45
N ILE A 31 -21.83 -14.34 7.30
CA ILE A 31 -21.14 -13.05 7.29
C ILE A 31 -20.46 -12.81 8.65
N ALA A 32 -21.13 -13.12 9.77
CA ALA A 32 -20.59 -12.91 11.11
C ALA A 32 -19.28 -13.68 11.35
N LEU A 33 -19.15 -14.90 10.81
CA LEU A 33 -17.92 -15.69 10.92
C LEU A 33 -16.85 -15.28 9.90
N LEU A 34 -17.26 -14.86 8.70
CA LEU A 34 -16.34 -14.61 7.58
C LEU A 34 -15.64 -13.25 7.66
N VAL A 35 -16.37 -12.19 8.04
CA VAL A 35 -15.86 -10.81 8.06
C VAL A 35 -14.56 -10.64 8.85
N PRO A 36 -14.41 -11.12 10.11
CA PRO A 36 -13.19 -10.88 10.87
C PRO A 36 -11.96 -11.55 10.25
N SER A 37 -12.13 -12.70 9.61
CA SER A 37 -11.05 -13.40 8.92
C SER A 37 -10.65 -12.63 7.65
N LEU A 38 -11.64 -12.21 6.85
CA LEU A 38 -11.42 -11.48 5.61
C LEU A 38 -10.70 -10.14 5.83
N THR A 39 -11.06 -9.38 6.86
CA THR A 39 -10.41 -8.09 7.16
C THR A 39 -8.93 -8.25 7.50
N GLY A 40 -8.56 -9.31 8.21
CA GLY A 40 -7.16 -9.66 8.49
C GLY A 40 -6.37 -10.00 7.22
N TYR A 41 -6.97 -10.73 6.28
CA TYR A 41 -6.32 -11.03 5.00
C TYR A 41 -6.13 -9.80 4.13
N ILE A 42 -7.13 -8.90 4.06
CA ILE A 42 -7.02 -7.63 3.32
C ILE A 42 -5.87 -6.80 3.89
N LYS A 43 -5.77 -6.66 5.22
CA LYS A 43 -4.67 -5.94 5.87
C LYS A 43 -3.30 -6.52 5.48
N LYS A 44 -3.15 -7.85 5.53
CA LYS A 44 -1.89 -8.51 5.15
C LYS A 44 -1.58 -8.37 3.67
N ALA A 45 -2.59 -8.38 2.80
CA ALA A 45 -2.42 -8.16 1.37
C ALA A 45 -1.90 -6.74 1.11
N ASP A 46 -2.54 -5.73 1.71
CA ASP A 46 -2.12 -4.33 1.60
C ASP A 46 -0.67 -4.13 2.10
N GLN A 47 -0.30 -4.76 3.22
CA GLN A 47 1.08 -4.73 3.75
C GLN A 47 2.10 -5.39 2.81
N LYS A 48 1.69 -6.44 2.07
CA LYS A 48 2.57 -7.09 1.10
C LYS A 48 2.74 -6.27 -0.17
N VAL A 49 1.70 -5.56 -0.61
CA VAL A 49 1.76 -4.67 -1.78
C VAL A 49 2.76 -3.55 -1.52
N VAL A 50 2.61 -2.80 -0.43
CA VAL A 50 3.56 -1.73 -0.06
C VAL A 50 4.98 -2.28 0.10
N MET A 51 5.12 -3.51 0.62
CA MET A 51 6.43 -4.10 0.81
C MET A 51 7.12 -4.42 -0.53
N ALA A 52 6.35 -4.88 -1.51
CA ALA A 52 6.86 -5.16 -2.85
C ALA A 52 7.26 -3.88 -3.57
N GLU A 53 6.41 -2.84 -3.52
CA GLU A 53 6.69 -1.53 -4.10
C GLU A 53 7.91 -0.89 -3.45
N ALA A 54 8.01 -0.93 -2.12
CA ALA A 54 9.16 -0.41 -1.38
C ALA A 54 10.48 -1.09 -1.79
N ARG A 55 10.48 -2.40 -2.01
CA ARG A 55 11.66 -3.13 -2.52
C ARG A 55 12.01 -2.75 -3.95
N ASN A 56 11.02 -2.54 -4.80
CA ASN A 56 11.24 -2.07 -6.17
C ASN A 56 11.88 -0.67 -6.15
N ALA A 57 11.32 0.23 -5.36
CA ALA A 57 11.85 1.57 -5.14
C ALA A 57 13.27 1.53 -4.55
N GLN A 58 13.56 0.63 -3.59
CA GLN A 58 14.91 0.45 -3.04
C GLN A 58 15.92 0.09 -4.13
N MET A 59 15.56 -0.82 -5.04
CA MET A 59 16.44 -1.22 -6.14
C MET A 59 16.71 -0.06 -7.09
N ALA A 60 15.69 0.72 -7.43
CA ALA A 60 15.84 1.92 -8.27
C ALA A 60 16.73 2.97 -7.58
N VAL A 61 16.48 3.26 -6.30
CA VAL A 61 17.28 4.19 -5.49
C VAL A 61 18.75 3.73 -5.43
N GLN A 62 19.00 2.46 -5.16
CA GLN A 62 20.36 1.91 -5.11
C GLN A 62 21.04 1.99 -6.49
N THR A 63 20.28 1.90 -7.58
CA THR A 63 20.79 2.01 -8.96
C THR A 63 21.28 3.44 -9.23
N ILE A 64 20.43 4.44 -8.96
CA ILE A 64 20.80 5.86 -9.10
C ILE A 64 21.97 6.24 -8.18
N ALA A 65 21.95 5.76 -6.93
CA ALA A 65 23.05 5.97 -5.99
C ALA A 65 24.38 5.41 -6.54
N SER A 66 24.35 4.24 -7.18
CA SER A 66 25.56 3.59 -7.72
C SER A 66 26.11 4.31 -8.95
N GLU A 67 25.27 4.91 -9.78
CA GLU A 67 25.70 5.70 -10.94
C GLU A 67 26.45 6.98 -10.54
N SER A 68 26.08 7.55 -9.40
CA SER A 68 26.66 8.80 -8.89
C SER A 68 27.85 8.57 -7.96
N TYR A 69 28.25 7.31 -7.73
CA TYR A 69 29.26 6.97 -6.74
C TYR A 69 30.68 7.16 -7.27
N ASP A 70 31.43 8.04 -6.62
CA ASP A 70 32.88 8.13 -6.82
C ASP A 70 33.60 7.22 -5.82
N SER A 71 34.29 6.20 -6.33
CA SER A 71 35.00 5.21 -5.53
C SER A 71 36.25 5.74 -4.79
N THR A 72 36.61 7.02 -4.96
CA THR A 72 37.75 7.64 -4.25
C THR A 72 37.43 8.15 -2.83
N GLN A 73 36.25 7.82 -2.30
CA GLN A 73 35.81 8.25 -0.96
C GLN A 73 36.71 7.68 0.15
N ALA A 74 36.98 8.52 1.17
CA ALA A 74 37.80 8.18 2.33
C ALA A 74 37.12 7.15 3.25
N ASP A 75 37.93 6.44 4.04
CA ASP A 75 37.54 5.36 4.96
C ASP A 75 36.85 5.89 6.24
N ASP A 76 35.85 6.75 6.07
CA ASP A 76 35.11 7.51 7.11
C ASP A 76 34.27 8.65 6.50
N ALA A 77 33.81 8.49 5.27
CA ALA A 77 32.92 9.46 4.64
C ALA A 77 31.58 9.59 5.38
N ALA A 78 31.11 10.83 5.54
CA ALA A 78 29.82 11.11 6.14
C ALA A 78 28.67 10.52 5.29
N ASP A 79 27.60 10.08 5.95
CA ASP A 79 26.39 9.64 5.26
C ASP A 79 25.86 10.75 4.34
N VAL A 80 25.39 10.34 3.15
CA VAL A 80 24.90 11.24 2.11
C VAL A 80 23.39 11.18 2.07
N THR A 81 22.72 12.33 2.11
CA THR A 81 21.28 12.40 1.81
C THR A 81 21.11 12.56 0.31
N MET A 82 20.27 11.72 -0.32
CA MET A 82 20.05 11.81 -1.77
C MET A 82 19.32 13.11 -2.14
N SER A 83 19.68 13.66 -3.29
CA SER A 83 19.04 14.87 -3.82
C SER A 83 17.61 14.59 -4.26
N ALA A 84 16.76 15.63 -4.30
CA ALA A 84 15.39 15.51 -4.80
C ALA A 84 15.33 15.07 -6.28
N ASP A 85 16.30 15.49 -7.09
CA ASP A 85 16.39 15.14 -8.51
C ASP A 85 16.71 13.64 -8.68
N ASP A 86 17.60 13.10 -7.86
CA ASP A 86 17.94 11.67 -7.92
C ASP A 86 16.81 10.80 -7.39
N ILE A 87 16.07 11.28 -6.39
CA ILE A 87 14.84 10.63 -5.92
C ILE A 87 13.78 10.63 -7.04
N ALA A 88 13.62 11.73 -7.79
CA ALA A 88 12.67 11.80 -8.89
C ALA A 88 13.02 10.79 -10.01
N LYS A 89 14.29 10.66 -10.38
CA LYS A 89 14.75 9.63 -11.34
C LYS A 89 14.50 8.22 -10.83
N ALA A 90 14.81 7.95 -9.56
CA ALA A 90 14.58 6.64 -8.95
C ALA A 90 13.07 6.31 -8.93
N ALA A 91 12.21 7.29 -8.68
CA ALA A 91 10.77 7.13 -8.70
C ALA A 91 10.25 6.80 -10.10
N GLU A 92 10.75 7.47 -11.15
CA GLU A 92 10.45 7.17 -12.54
C GLU A 92 10.86 5.73 -12.91
N LEU A 93 12.06 5.30 -12.51
CA LEU A 93 12.54 3.92 -12.74
C LEU A 93 11.69 2.86 -12.00
N ALA A 94 11.18 3.20 -10.82
CA ALA A 94 10.38 2.31 -10.00
C ALA A 94 8.87 2.34 -10.35
N ASP A 95 8.45 3.21 -11.28
CA ASP A 95 7.04 3.48 -11.64
C ASP A 95 6.20 3.85 -10.41
N VAL A 96 6.70 4.81 -9.62
CA VAL A 96 6.04 5.34 -8.42
C VAL A 96 6.10 6.86 -8.38
N GLU A 97 5.23 7.47 -7.58
CA GLU A 97 5.29 8.91 -7.33
C GLU A 97 6.58 9.29 -6.58
N ALA A 98 7.23 10.39 -6.96
CA ALA A 98 8.43 10.85 -6.26
C ALA A 98 8.19 11.13 -4.76
N ALA A 99 6.97 11.57 -4.41
CA ALA A 99 6.55 11.77 -3.03
C ALA A 99 6.47 10.47 -2.21
N SER A 100 6.41 9.30 -2.87
CA SER A 100 6.41 8.00 -2.19
C SER A 100 7.78 7.61 -1.66
N ILE A 101 8.87 8.21 -2.13
CA ILE A 101 10.23 7.92 -1.67
C ILE A 101 10.75 9.10 -0.86
N THR A 102 11.00 8.90 0.43
CA THR A 102 11.44 9.97 1.35
C THR A 102 12.55 9.48 2.28
N ASN A 103 13.24 10.41 2.96
CA ASN A 103 14.28 10.12 3.98
C ASN A 103 15.39 9.16 3.50
N VAL A 104 15.81 9.30 2.26
CA VAL A 104 16.85 8.44 1.66
C VAL A 104 18.23 8.92 2.09
N THR A 105 18.91 8.10 2.90
CA THR A 105 20.32 8.29 3.25
C THR A 105 21.14 7.10 2.81
N LEU A 106 22.35 7.39 2.31
CA LEU A 106 23.34 6.42 1.87
C LEU A 106 24.48 6.43 2.87
N ASP A 107 25.00 5.25 3.17
CA ASP A 107 26.23 5.09 3.93
C ASP A 107 27.41 5.67 3.13
N GLY A 108 28.14 6.63 3.71
CA GLY A 108 29.16 7.39 2.99
C GLY A 108 30.33 6.54 2.48
N THR A 109 30.60 5.41 3.13
CA THR A 109 31.73 4.52 2.83
C THR A 109 31.35 3.42 1.85
N THR A 110 30.12 2.89 1.93
CA THR A 110 29.67 1.75 1.12
C THR A 110 28.69 2.10 0.02
N ASN A 111 28.15 3.33 0.04
CA ASN A 111 27.10 3.82 -0.85
C ASN A 111 25.83 2.97 -0.85
N LYS A 112 25.61 2.20 0.21
CA LYS A 112 24.39 1.42 0.40
C LYS A 112 23.35 2.29 1.06
N ILE A 113 22.08 2.06 0.73
CA ILE A 113 20.96 2.68 1.44
C ILE A 113 21.06 2.32 2.93
N LYS A 114 21.15 3.35 3.78
CA LYS A 114 21.16 3.25 5.24
C LYS A 114 19.77 3.48 5.82
N THR A 115 19.09 4.51 5.33
CA THR A 115 17.67 4.75 5.62
C THR A 115 16.89 5.06 4.35
N MET A 116 15.64 4.65 4.31
CA MET A 116 14.69 5.03 3.26
C MET A 116 13.27 4.85 3.81
N THR A 117 12.36 5.75 3.51
CA THR A 117 10.94 5.63 3.83
C THR A 117 10.15 5.53 2.53
N TYR A 118 9.33 4.48 2.41
CA TYR A 118 8.38 4.32 1.33
C TYR A 118 6.95 4.60 1.82
N VAL A 119 6.28 5.56 1.19
CA VAL A 119 4.91 5.99 1.48
C VAL A 119 4.00 5.44 0.39
N GLY A 120 3.34 4.32 0.67
CA GLY A 120 2.27 3.77 -0.16
C GLY A 120 0.88 4.28 0.28
N ASP A 121 -0.15 3.92 -0.48
CA ASP A 121 -1.52 4.42 -0.31
C ASP A 121 -2.10 4.21 1.10
N LYS A 122 -1.88 3.03 1.67
CA LYS A 122 -2.47 2.64 2.96
C LYS A 122 -1.45 2.51 4.08
N TYR A 123 -0.21 2.22 3.74
CA TYR A 123 0.87 1.95 4.68
C TYR A 123 2.14 2.67 4.25
N THR A 124 2.89 3.10 5.24
CA THR A 124 4.24 3.62 5.13
C THR A 124 5.18 2.62 5.81
N ILE A 125 6.35 2.39 5.23
CA ILE A 125 7.36 1.49 5.76
C ILE A 125 8.75 2.11 5.67
N THR A 126 9.61 1.83 6.64
CA THR A 126 10.98 2.37 6.69
C THR A 126 12.00 1.25 6.64
N TYR A 127 12.97 1.42 5.74
CA TYR A 127 14.20 0.65 5.69
C TYR A 127 15.21 1.27 6.64
N GLN A 128 15.76 0.45 7.54
CA GLN A 128 16.81 0.83 8.48
C GLN A 128 17.49 -0.43 9.02
N ASN A 129 18.74 -0.33 9.49
CA ASN A 129 19.50 -1.47 9.99
C ASN A 129 19.55 -2.63 8.98
N ASP A 130 19.80 -2.31 7.71
CA ASP A 130 19.91 -3.23 6.57
C ASP A 130 18.65 -4.07 6.26
N LYS A 131 17.49 -3.68 6.78
CA LYS A 131 16.24 -4.43 6.59
C LYS A 131 15.02 -3.51 6.45
N TRP A 132 14.03 -4.02 5.73
CA TRP A 132 12.65 -3.55 5.86
C TRP A 132 12.05 -4.18 7.11
N ASP A 133 11.82 -3.37 8.13
CA ASP A 133 11.28 -3.87 9.39
C ASP A 133 9.74 -3.78 9.38
N GLU A 134 9.05 -4.91 9.42
CA GLU A 134 7.58 -4.96 9.45
C GLU A 134 6.98 -4.22 10.65
N THR A 135 7.75 -3.99 11.72
CA THR A 135 7.31 -3.17 12.87
C THR A 135 7.21 -1.68 12.54
N THR A 136 7.84 -1.24 11.45
CA THR A 136 7.75 0.14 10.94
C THR A 136 6.55 0.36 10.02
N LEU A 137 5.74 -0.67 9.74
CA LEU A 137 4.51 -0.53 8.98
C LEU A 137 3.49 0.29 9.77
N VAL A 138 3.38 1.56 9.42
CA VAL A 138 2.40 2.48 9.99
C VAL A 138 1.33 2.77 8.94
N LYS A 139 0.06 2.88 9.35
CA LYS A 139 -1.00 3.29 8.42
C LYS A 139 -0.67 4.69 7.91
N THR A 140 -0.64 4.88 6.59
CA THR A 140 -0.39 6.18 5.99
C THR A 140 -1.47 7.15 6.44
N THR A 141 -1.07 8.17 7.19
CA THR A 141 -1.94 9.30 7.48
C THR A 141 -1.61 10.38 6.48
N ASN A 142 -2.40 10.45 5.40
CA ASN A 142 -2.48 11.67 4.61
C ASN A 142 -3.09 12.72 5.53
N THR A 143 -2.27 13.45 6.27
CA THR A 143 -2.74 14.68 6.92
C THR A 143 -3.09 15.61 5.75
N PRO A 144 -4.34 16.05 5.59
CA PRO A 144 -4.63 17.11 4.64
C PRO A 144 -3.70 18.26 5.00
N SER A 145 -2.85 18.70 4.08
CA SER A 145 -2.04 19.89 4.29
C SER A 145 -2.99 21.03 4.59
N THR A 146 -3.00 21.48 5.84
CA THR A 146 -3.64 22.74 6.20
C THR A 146 -2.95 23.80 5.33
N PRO A 147 -3.67 24.61 4.54
CA PRO A 147 -3.04 25.67 3.77
C PRO A 147 -2.32 26.58 4.77
N ASP A 148 -1.00 26.69 4.62
CA ASP A 148 -0.19 27.65 5.36
C ASP A 148 -0.73 29.05 5.07
N GLN A 149 -1.28 29.69 6.10
CA GLN A 149 -1.71 31.09 6.07
C GLN A 149 -0.64 31.86 6.84
N GLY A 150 0.38 32.32 6.12
CA GLY A 150 1.46 33.16 6.61
C GLY A 150 1.94 34.11 5.51
#